data_AF-A0A2D9ILP2-F1
#
_entry.id   AF-A0A2D9ILP2-F1
#
_cell.length_a   1.000
_cell.length_b   1.000
_cell.length_c   1.000
_cell.angle_alpha   90.00
_cell.angle_beta   90.00
_cell.angle_gamma   90.00
#
_symmetry.space_group_name_H-M   'P 1'
#
loop_
_entity.id
_entity.type
_entity.pdbx_description
1 polymer ?
#
loop_
_entity_poly.entity_id
_entity_poly.type
_entity_poly.pdbx_seq_one_letter_code
_entity_poly.pdbx_strand_id
1 'polypeptide(L)'
;MSPEELRIIIIVYASAIIPLILLCALWTKIPKWILKLYVLFFLVCAFGWEVWFNYGLFNGDSVNLRRSDVLNQWLPQDVNWILNSMADAGAISLGGLYLVWVASKKNPNVFEKWSWGSFIVLLIWCVGQNLFVEMFLYHDQLSIGKKLSWAPLSPLGDFYNPMLFEFKSRTVMLQTQLPWLFTPLIIYYFSIKINKKSG
;
A
#
# COMPACT_ATOMS: atom_id res chain seq x y z
N MET A 1 -14.16 22.45 4.16
CA MET A 1 -12.96 21.67 3.87
C MET A 1 -11.79 22.30 4.60
N SER A 2 -11.16 21.56 5.51
CA SER A 2 -9.97 21.99 6.23
C SER A 2 -8.71 21.82 5.35
N PRO A 3 -7.59 22.50 5.66
CA PRO A 3 -6.31 22.27 4.98
C PRO A 3 -5.83 20.82 5.06
N GLU A 4 -6.15 20.11 6.14
CA GLU A 4 -5.79 18.70 6.34
C GLU A 4 -6.60 17.79 5.40
N GLU A 5 -7.91 18.04 5.27
CA GLU A 5 -8.77 17.31 4.34
C GLU A 5 -8.31 17.52 2.89
N LEU A 6 -8.00 18.77 2.51
CA LEU A 6 -7.50 19.09 1.18
C LEU A 6 -6.16 18.38 0.91
N ARG A 7 -5.25 18.37 1.89
CA ARG A 7 -3.96 17.66 1.79
C ARG A 7 -4.19 16.17 1.56
N ILE A 8 -5.10 15.54 2.30
CA ILE A 8 -5.42 14.11 2.13
C ILE A 8 -5.92 13.85 0.70
N ILE A 9 -6.89 14.63 0.23
CA ILE A 9 -7.45 14.50 -1.12
C ILE A 9 -6.33 14.59 -2.17
N ILE A 10 -5.52 15.65 -2.13
CA ILE A 10 -4.44 15.85 -3.11
C ILE A 10 -3.44 14.69 -3.10
N ILE A 11 -2.98 14.28 -1.91
CA ILE A 11 -1.99 13.21 -1.79
C ILE A 11 -2.53 11.89 -2.33
N VAL A 12 -3.78 11.52 -2.03
CA VAL A 12 -4.39 10.27 -2.49
C VAL A 12 -4.53 10.22 -4.01
N TYR A 13 -5.04 11.30 -4.62
CA TYR A 13 -5.12 11.37 -6.08
C TYR A 13 -3.73 11.36 -6.72
N ALA A 14 -2.79 12.14 -6.19
CA ALA A 14 -1.43 12.23 -6.73
C ALA A 14 -0.68 10.89 -6.62
N SER A 15 -0.75 10.21 -5.47
CA SER A 15 -0.07 8.94 -5.24
C SER A 15 -0.63 7.81 -6.10
N ALA A 16 -1.92 7.85 -6.44
CA ALA A 16 -2.55 6.90 -7.35
C ALA A 16 -2.22 7.18 -8.83
N ILE A 17 -2.25 8.46 -9.25
CA ILE A 17 -2.16 8.85 -10.66
C ILE A 17 -0.71 8.97 -11.16
N ILE A 18 0.21 9.53 -10.36
CA ILE A 18 1.60 9.76 -10.79
C ILE A 18 2.29 8.45 -11.23
N PRO A 19 2.19 7.32 -10.48
CA PRO A 19 2.78 6.07 -10.92
C PRO A 19 2.25 5.58 -12.28
N LEU A 20 0.95 5.77 -12.55
CA LEU A 20 0.38 5.43 -13.85
C LEU A 20 0.91 6.32 -14.98
N ILE A 21 1.01 7.63 -14.74
CA ILE A 21 1.61 8.56 -15.71
C ILE A 21 3.05 8.14 -16.02
N LEU A 22 3.83 7.79 -14.99
CA LEU A 22 5.20 7.32 -15.16
C LEU A 22 5.27 5.99 -15.92
N LEU A 23 4.40 5.03 -15.64
CA LEU A 23 4.31 3.77 -16.38
C LEU A 23 4.01 4.02 -17.86
N CYS A 24 3.05 4.89 -18.16
CA CYS A 24 2.69 5.26 -19.52
C CYS A 24 3.82 6.02 -20.22
N ALA A 25 4.48 6.95 -19.55
CA ALA A 25 5.58 7.73 -20.13
C ALA A 25 6.84 6.88 -20.39
N LEU A 26 7.06 5.86 -19.58
CA LEU A 26 8.26 5.00 -19.64
C LEU A 26 7.99 3.63 -20.24
N TRP A 27 6.83 3.40 -20.84
CA TRP A 27 6.37 2.07 -21.27
C TRP A 27 7.32 1.34 -22.24
N THR A 28 8.07 2.08 -23.07
CA THR A 28 9.09 1.53 -23.97
C THR A 28 10.45 1.30 -23.31
N LYS A 29 10.69 1.91 -22.14
CA LYS A 29 11.97 1.89 -21.43
C LYS A 29 11.99 0.92 -20.25
N ILE A 30 10.83 0.47 -19.79
CA ILE A 30 10.72 -0.48 -18.67
C ILE A 30 10.47 -1.91 -19.17
N PRO A 31 10.96 -2.94 -18.46
CA PRO A 31 10.62 -4.32 -18.79
C PRO A 31 9.11 -4.56 -18.72
N LYS A 32 8.54 -5.25 -19.72
CA LYS A 32 7.09 -5.52 -19.82
C LYS A 32 6.52 -6.28 -18.61
N TRP A 33 7.36 -7.04 -17.89
CA TRP A 33 6.94 -7.75 -16.69
C TRP A 33 6.58 -6.81 -15.53
N ILE A 34 7.11 -5.58 -15.52
CA ILE A 34 6.78 -4.56 -14.50
C ILE A 34 5.30 -4.20 -14.58
N LEU A 35 4.74 -4.05 -15.78
CA LEU A 35 3.32 -3.76 -15.95
C LEU A 35 2.45 -4.92 -15.44
N LYS A 36 2.81 -6.16 -15.77
CA LYS A 36 2.12 -7.35 -15.27
C LYS A 36 2.16 -7.42 -13.74
N LEU A 37 3.31 -7.07 -13.15
CA LEU A 37 3.48 -7.04 -11.71
C LEU A 37 2.64 -5.94 -11.07
N TYR A 38 2.62 -4.72 -11.63
CA TYR A 38 1.79 -3.63 -11.14
C TYR A 38 0.30 -4.01 -11.12
N VAL A 39 -0.21 -4.58 -12.21
CA VAL A 39 -1.62 -5.04 -12.28
C VAL A 39 -1.89 -6.13 -11.24
N LEU A 40 -0.98 -7.08 -11.06
CA LEU A 40 -1.12 -8.09 -10.01
C LEU A 40 -1.18 -7.44 -8.62
N PHE A 41 -0.31 -6.47 -8.32
CA PHE A 41 -0.28 -5.84 -7.02
C PHE A 41 -1.44 -4.89 -6.77
N PHE A 42 -1.96 -4.24 -7.81
CA PHE A 42 -3.25 -3.54 -7.71
C PHE A 42 -4.35 -4.49 -7.22
N LEU A 43 -4.45 -5.70 -7.78
CA LEU A 43 -5.42 -6.70 -7.33
C LEU A 43 -5.13 -7.20 -5.91
N VAL A 44 -3.86 -7.42 -5.57
CA VAL A 44 -3.46 -7.82 -4.20
C VAL A 44 -3.83 -6.75 -3.19
N CYS A 45 -3.59 -5.47 -3.45
CA CYS A 45 -4.01 -4.39 -2.55
C CYS A 45 -5.54 -4.30 -2.47
N ALA A 46 -6.20 -4.27 -3.63
CA ALA A 46 -7.65 -4.12 -3.75
C ALA A 46 -8.42 -5.20 -2.99
N PHE A 47 -8.02 -6.45 -3.10
CA PHE A 47 -8.72 -7.58 -2.49
C PHE A 47 -8.07 -8.11 -1.21
N GLY A 48 -6.78 -7.83 -0.99
CA GLY A 48 -6.04 -8.29 0.17
C GLY A 48 -6.34 -7.48 1.43
N TRP A 49 -6.63 -6.18 1.31
CA TRP A 49 -7.06 -5.36 2.44
C TRP A 49 -7.95 -4.18 2.08
N GLU A 50 -7.75 -3.50 0.94
CA GLU A 50 -8.41 -2.22 0.70
C GLU A 50 -9.94 -2.35 0.65
N VAL A 51 -10.50 -3.35 -0.06
CA VAL A 51 -11.97 -3.52 -0.09
C VAL A 51 -12.53 -3.79 1.31
N TRP A 52 -11.82 -4.56 2.13
CA TRP A 52 -12.25 -4.91 3.48
C TRP A 52 -12.22 -3.70 4.40
N PHE A 53 -11.12 -2.93 4.36
CA PHE A 53 -10.96 -1.74 5.18
C PHE A 53 -11.90 -0.62 4.75
N ASN A 54 -12.13 -0.43 3.45
CA ASN A 54 -13.02 0.62 2.96
C ASN A 54 -14.49 0.32 3.29
N TYR A 55 -14.91 -0.93 3.15
CA TYR A 55 -16.31 -1.29 3.31
C TYR A 55 -16.67 -1.79 4.70
N GLY A 56 -15.70 -2.15 5.55
CA GLY A 56 -16.01 -2.72 6.85
C GLY A 56 -16.64 -4.11 6.74
N LEU A 57 -16.26 -4.91 5.73
CA LEU A 57 -17.02 -6.10 5.33
C LEU A 57 -17.16 -7.17 6.42
N PHE A 58 -16.20 -7.26 7.34
CA PHE A 58 -16.25 -8.23 8.42
C PHE A 58 -15.67 -7.68 9.72
N ASN A 59 -16.56 -7.41 10.68
CA ASN A 59 -16.22 -6.91 12.02
C ASN A 59 -15.37 -5.62 11.99
N GLY A 60 -15.71 -4.67 11.12
CA GLY A 60 -15.07 -3.36 11.05
C GLY A 60 -16.03 -2.27 10.59
N ASP A 61 -15.63 -1.02 10.77
CA ASP A 61 -16.41 0.14 10.33
C ASP A 61 -16.01 0.53 8.90
N SER A 62 -17.00 0.88 8.09
CA SER A 62 -16.75 1.44 6.76
C SER A 62 -15.97 2.75 6.87
N VAL A 63 -15.20 3.07 5.83
CA VAL A 63 -14.41 4.31 5.79
C VAL A 63 -15.28 5.55 5.95
N ASN A 64 -16.54 5.49 5.50
CA ASN A 64 -17.49 6.58 5.64
C ASN A 64 -17.83 6.91 7.10
N LEU A 65 -17.80 5.92 8.00
CA LEU A 65 -18.00 6.11 9.43
C LEU A 65 -16.73 6.56 10.15
N ARG A 66 -15.56 6.32 9.54
CA ARG A 66 -14.26 6.56 10.16
C ARG A 66 -13.69 7.95 9.88
N ARG A 67 -14.22 8.72 8.92
CA ARG A 67 -13.73 10.06 8.51
C ARG A 67 -14.86 11.08 8.34
N SER A 68 -14.50 12.32 8.00
CA SER A 68 -15.46 13.41 7.83
C SER A 68 -16.32 13.30 6.55
N ASP A 69 -17.49 13.94 6.58
CA ASP A 69 -18.40 13.99 5.43
C ASP A 69 -17.78 14.67 4.20
N VAL A 70 -16.91 15.67 4.42
CA VAL A 70 -16.19 16.33 3.32
C VAL A 70 -15.29 15.34 2.61
N LEU A 71 -14.53 14.50 3.35
CA LEU A 71 -13.71 13.46 2.74
C LEU A 71 -14.58 12.41 2.03
N ASN A 72 -15.75 12.06 2.58
CA ASN A 72 -16.70 11.15 1.93
C ASN A 72 -17.23 11.69 0.58
N GLN A 73 -17.41 13.01 0.47
CA GLN A 73 -17.85 13.64 -0.78
C GLN A 73 -16.77 13.65 -1.86
N TRP A 74 -15.51 13.92 -1.49
CA TRP A 74 -14.40 14.07 -2.44
C TRP A 74 -13.64 12.78 -2.75
N LEU A 75 -13.69 11.82 -1.83
CA LEU A 75 -13.16 10.48 -1.98
C LEU A 75 -14.26 9.47 -1.65
N PRO A 76 -15.36 9.36 -2.43
CA PRO A 76 -16.40 8.37 -2.18
C PRO A 76 -15.81 6.98 -1.97
N GLN A 77 -16.43 6.18 -1.12
CA GLN A 77 -15.88 4.88 -0.66
C GLN A 77 -15.34 4.01 -1.81
N ASP A 78 -16.04 3.90 -2.93
CA ASP A 78 -15.62 3.10 -4.10
C ASP A 78 -14.39 3.70 -4.79
N VAL A 79 -14.33 5.03 -4.87
CA VAL A 79 -13.19 5.78 -5.42
C VAL A 79 -11.99 5.64 -4.49
N ASN A 80 -12.19 5.76 -3.18
CA ASN A 80 -11.15 5.63 -2.18
C ASN A 80 -10.52 4.24 -2.20
N TRP A 81 -11.35 3.18 -2.30
CA TRP A 81 -10.90 1.81 -2.48
C TRP A 81 -9.96 1.66 -3.68
N ILE A 82 -10.37 2.17 -4.84
CA ILE A 82 -9.58 2.06 -6.07
C ILE A 82 -8.29 2.89 -5.98
N LEU A 83 -8.38 4.15 -5.54
CA LEU A 83 -7.23 5.06 -5.48
C LEU A 83 -6.17 4.58 -4.48
N ASN A 84 -6.56 4.15 -3.29
CA ASN A 84 -5.60 3.60 -2.32
C ASN A 84 -4.97 2.31 -2.86
N SER A 85 -5.74 1.42 -3.49
CA SER A 85 -5.19 0.22 -4.11
C SER A 85 -4.15 0.54 -5.19
N MET A 86 -4.39 1.58 -5.99
CA MET A 86 -3.46 2.07 -7.01
C MET A 86 -2.22 2.71 -6.41
N ALA A 87 -2.39 3.53 -5.38
CA ALA A 87 -1.31 4.20 -4.67
C ALA A 87 -0.39 3.18 -3.98
N ASP A 88 -0.97 2.23 -3.26
CA ASP A 88 -0.24 1.15 -2.59
C ASP A 88 0.50 0.31 -3.60
N ALA A 89 -0.17 -0.16 -4.66
CA ALA A 89 0.48 -0.93 -5.72
C ALA A 89 1.65 -0.16 -6.35
N GLY A 90 1.50 1.13 -6.61
CA GLY A 90 2.57 1.99 -7.13
C GLY A 90 3.75 2.10 -6.16
N ALA A 91 3.48 2.39 -4.89
CA ALA A 91 4.50 2.54 -3.86
C ALA A 91 5.25 1.24 -3.60
N ILE A 92 4.55 0.13 -3.35
CA ILE A 92 5.19 -1.13 -2.95
C ILE A 92 5.86 -1.83 -4.13
N SER A 93 5.22 -1.87 -5.31
CA SER A 93 5.76 -2.59 -6.45
C SER A 93 6.75 -1.73 -7.24
N LEU A 94 6.32 -0.58 -7.78
CA LEU A 94 7.21 0.23 -8.63
C LEU A 94 8.28 0.92 -7.80
N GLY A 95 7.88 1.61 -6.72
CA GLY A 95 8.80 2.28 -5.80
C GLY A 95 9.74 1.29 -5.12
N GLY A 96 9.20 0.21 -4.55
CA GLY A 96 9.98 -0.81 -3.88
C GLY A 96 11.00 -1.50 -4.80
N LEU A 97 10.58 -1.95 -5.99
CA LEU A 97 11.51 -2.56 -6.94
C LEU A 97 12.57 -1.57 -7.46
N TYR A 98 12.19 -0.32 -7.68
CA TYR A 98 13.16 0.72 -8.04
C TYR A 98 14.24 0.88 -6.97
N LEU A 99 13.85 0.91 -5.69
CA LEU A 99 14.80 0.97 -4.58
C LEU A 99 15.71 -0.24 -4.51
N VAL A 100 15.17 -1.45 -4.72
CA VAL A 100 15.99 -2.67 -4.80
C VAL A 100 17.00 -2.59 -5.94
N TRP A 101 16.57 -2.13 -7.12
CA TRP A 101 17.45 -1.98 -8.27
C TRP A 101 18.56 -0.95 -8.02
N VAL A 102 18.23 0.21 -7.46
CA VAL A 102 19.20 1.26 -7.10
C VAL A 102 20.17 0.77 -6.02
N ALA A 103 19.67 0.14 -4.95
CA ALA A 103 20.49 -0.43 -3.87
C ALA A 103 21.44 -1.52 -4.39
N SER A 104 21.05 -2.22 -5.46
CA SER A 104 21.84 -3.24 -6.16
C SER A 104 22.75 -2.64 -7.23
N LYS A 105 23.07 -1.35 -7.16
CA LYS A 105 23.92 -0.63 -8.14
C LYS A 105 23.41 -0.77 -9.58
N LYS A 106 22.09 -0.78 -9.75
CA LYS A 106 21.40 -0.94 -11.03
C LYS A 106 21.63 -2.29 -11.72
N ASN A 107 22.01 -3.33 -10.97
CA ASN A 107 22.14 -4.68 -11.50
C ASN A 107 20.75 -5.27 -11.82
N PRO A 108 20.42 -5.56 -13.10
CA PRO A 108 19.11 -6.11 -13.48
C PRO A 108 18.90 -7.55 -12.98
N ASN A 109 19.98 -8.30 -12.70
CA ASN A 109 19.91 -9.70 -12.31
C ASN A 109 19.40 -9.89 -10.86
N VAL A 110 19.21 -8.79 -10.12
CA VAL A 110 18.65 -8.80 -8.75
C VAL A 110 17.25 -9.43 -8.68
N PHE A 111 16.53 -9.45 -9.81
CA PHE A 111 15.20 -10.06 -9.94
C PHE A 111 15.23 -11.44 -10.61
N GLU A 112 16.37 -12.13 -10.64
CA GLU A 112 16.47 -13.50 -11.19
C GLU A 112 16.50 -14.58 -10.10
N LYS A 113 17.04 -14.26 -8.92
CA LYS A 113 17.19 -15.18 -7.80
C LYS A 113 16.93 -14.44 -6.50
N TRP A 114 16.52 -15.20 -5.48
CA TRP A 114 16.24 -14.66 -4.16
C TRP A 114 17.52 -14.13 -3.51
N SER A 115 17.47 -12.90 -3.02
CA SER A 115 18.49 -12.25 -2.20
C SER A 115 17.85 -11.67 -0.94
N TRP A 116 18.37 -12.08 0.22
CA TRP A 116 17.93 -11.53 1.51
C TRP A 116 18.17 -10.02 1.61
N GLY A 117 19.23 -9.50 0.99
CA GLY A 117 19.50 -8.06 0.97
C GLY A 117 18.40 -7.29 0.23
N SER A 118 17.97 -7.78 -0.93
CA SER A 118 16.88 -7.17 -1.71
C SER A 118 15.54 -7.26 -0.97
N PHE A 119 15.28 -8.39 -0.31
CA PHE A 119 14.11 -8.55 0.55
C PHE A 119 14.10 -7.54 1.70
N ILE A 120 15.22 -7.36 2.41
CA ILE A 120 15.32 -6.41 3.53
C ILE A 120 15.05 -4.97 3.06
N VAL A 121 15.54 -4.58 1.88
CA VAL A 121 15.23 -3.26 1.29
C VAL A 121 13.73 -3.08 1.09
N LEU A 122 13.04 -4.09 0.53
CA LEU A 122 11.58 -4.05 0.36
C LEU A 122 10.84 -4.01 1.70
N LEU A 123 11.30 -4.78 2.69
CA LEU A 123 10.68 -4.81 4.01
C LEU A 123 10.75 -3.44 4.69
N ILE A 124 11.94 -2.83 4.71
CA ILE A 124 12.15 -1.48 5.25
C ILE A 124 11.27 -0.48 4.50
N TRP A 125 11.20 -0.57 3.16
CA TRP A 125 10.38 0.32 2.36
C TRP A 125 8.89 0.19 2.64
N CYS A 126 8.33 -1.02 2.60
CA CYS A 126 6.88 -1.22 2.77
C CYS A 126 6.42 -0.83 4.17
N VAL A 127 7.15 -1.25 5.21
CA VAL A 127 6.82 -0.88 6.60
C VAL A 127 7.01 0.63 6.79
N GLY A 128 8.14 1.19 6.34
CA GLY A 128 8.43 2.62 6.50
C GLY A 128 7.42 3.51 5.78
N GLN A 129 7.00 3.15 4.57
CA GLN A 129 6.01 3.89 3.81
C GLN A 129 4.64 3.84 4.48
N ASN A 130 4.22 2.68 5.00
CA ASN A 130 2.95 2.58 5.72
C ASN A 130 2.97 3.36 7.03
N LEU A 131 4.05 3.30 7.81
CA LEU A 131 4.21 4.11 9.01
C LEU A 131 4.06 5.61 8.70
N PHE A 132 4.63 6.06 7.57
CA PHE A 132 4.46 7.44 7.14
C PHE A 132 2.99 7.76 6.79
N VAL A 133 2.31 6.89 6.05
CA VAL A 133 0.90 7.10 5.66
C VAL A 133 -0.02 7.08 6.89
N GLU A 134 0.10 6.08 7.75
CA GLU A 134 -0.73 5.95 8.95
C GLU A 134 -0.51 7.14 9.90
N MET A 135 0.74 7.53 10.13
CA MET A 135 1.01 8.63 11.06
C MET A 135 0.67 9.99 10.47
N PHE A 136 0.92 10.27 9.19
CA PHE A 136 0.82 11.65 8.65
C PHE A 136 -0.38 11.90 7.74
N LEU A 137 -0.98 10.86 7.18
CA LEU A 137 -2.11 10.98 6.25
C LEU A 137 -3.42 10.46 6.87
N TYR A 138 -3.39 9.30 7.52
CA TYR A 138 -4.60 8.56 7.91
C TYR A 138 -4.77 8.35 9.41
N HIS A 139 -4.04 9.12 10.23
CA HIS A 139 -4.11 9.00 11.68
C HIS A 139 -5.55 9.05 12.21
N ASP A 140 -6.38 9.99 11.74
CA ASP A 140 -7.76 10.16 12.21
C ASP A 140 -8.70 9.02 11.76
N GLN A 141 -8.28 8.21 10.78
CA GLN A 141 -9.06 7.11 10.22
C GLN A 141 -8.67 5.75 10.79
N LEU A 142 -7.45 5.62 11.31
CA LEU A 142 -6.83 4.36 11.74
C LEU A 142 -6.45 4.32 13.23
N SER A 143 -6.74 5.39 13.97
CA SER A 143 -6.45 5.50 15.41
C SER A 143 -7.36 4.63 16.28
N ILE A 144 -7.04 4.57 17.57
CA ILE A 144 -7.83 3.87 18.59
C ILE A 144 -9.32 4.25 18.49
N GLY A 145 -10.18 3.24 18.57
CA GLY A 145 -11.64 3.41 18.51
C GLY A 145 -12.20 3.34 17.09
N LYS A 146 -11.35 3.27 16.06
CA LYS A 146 -11.74 3.02 14.67
C LYS A 146 -11.62 1.52 14.38
N LYS A 147 -12.73 0.82 14.25
CA LYS A 147 -12.71 -0.64 14.03
C LYS A 147 -12.26 -0.96 12.63
N LEU A 148 -11.18 -1.73 12.51
CA LEU A 148 -10.65 -2.17 11.23
C LEU A 148 -11.19 -3.56 10.88
N SER A 149 -11.73 -3.70 9.67
CA SER A 149 -12.25 -4.99 9.20
C SER A 149 -11.15 -6.03 9.17
N TRP A 150 -11.53 -7.29 9.41
CA TRP A 150 -10.73 -8.43 8.97
C TRP A 150 -10.45 -8.35 7.47
N ALA A 151 -9.27 -8.78 7.05
CA ALA A 151 -8.91 -8.95 5.65
C ALA A 151 -7.93 -10.11 5.44
N PRO A 152 -7.80 -10.65 4.22
CA PRO A 152 -6.84 -11.73 3.91
C PRO A 152 -5.40 -11.44 4.33
N LEU A 153 -4.93 -10.19 4.18
CA LEU A 153 -3.59 -9.77 4.60
C LEU A 153 -3.58 -9.02 5.95
N SER A 154 -4.72 -8.94 6.62
CA SER A 154 -4.88 -8.45 8.00
C SER A 154 -5.83 -9.39 8.78
N PRO A 155 -5.39 -10.64 8.99
CA PRO A 155 -6.29 -11.76 9.29
C PRO A 155 -6.79 -11.82 10.73
N LEU A 156 -6.27 -10.99 11.64
CA LEU A 156 -6.81 -10.93 13.00
C LEU A 156 -7.88 -9.85 13.13
N GLY A 157 -7.96 -8.89 12.19
CA GLY A 157 -8.93 -7.79 12.21
C GLY A 157 -9.07 -7.13 13.58
N ASP A 158 -10.26 -6.63 13.90
CA ASP A 158 -10.54 -6.05 15.22
C ASP A 158 -10.53 -7.09 16.37
N PHE A 159 -10.50 -8.41 16.07
CA PHE A 159 -10.45 -9.45 17.12
C PHE A 159 -9.15 -9.38 17.93
N TYR A 160 -8.03 -9.04 17.29
CA TYR A 160 -6.75 -8.79 17.95
C TYR A 160 -5.95 -7.70 17.23
N ASN A 161 -6.16 -6.47 17.66
CA ASN A 161 -5.50 -5.29 17.11
C ASN A 161 -4.86 -4.44 18.22
N PRO A 162 -3.81 -4.92 18.91
CA PRO A 162 -3.12 -4.13 19.92
C PRO A 162 -2.42 -2.91 19.28
N MET A 163 -2.28 -1.84 20.06
CA MET A 163 -1.36 -0.76 19.73
C MET A 163 0.07 -1.29 19.79
N LEU A 164 0.85 -1.02 18.75
CA LEU A 164 2.29 -1.32 18.71
C LEU A 164 3.10 -0.22 19.42
N PHE A 165 2.81 1.03 19.08
CA PHE A 165 3.43 2.19 19.72
C PHE A 165 2.61 3.46 19.47
N GLU A 166 2.95 4.52 20.20
CA GLU A 166 2.40 5.86 20.06
C GLU A 166 3.52 6.89 19.91
N PHE A 167 3.33 7.88 19.04
CA PHE A 167 4.24 9.00 18.87
C PHE A 167 3.46 10.30 18.62
N LYS A 168 3.61 11.29 19.50
CA LYS A 168 2.90 12.58 19.42
C LYS A 168 1.38 12.42 19.28
N SER A 169 0.78 11.58 20.13
CA SER A 169 -0.66 11.22 20.08
C SER A 169 -1.10 10.43 18.86
N ARG A 170 -0.15 9.99 18.02
CA ARG A 170 -0.42 9.17 16.84
C ARG A 170 -0.11 7.73 17.12
N THR A 171 -1.13 6.90 17.01
CA THR A 171 -1.07 5.48 17.33
C THR A 171 -0.81 4.68 16.08
N VAL A 172 -0.05 3.60 16.25
CA VAL A 172 0.19 2.61 15.21
C VAL A 172 -0.33 1.27 15.71
N MET A 173 -1.22 0.65 14.95
CA MET A 173 -1.92 -0.56 15.33
C MET A 173 -1.32 -1.80 14.64
N LEU A 174 -1.45 -3.00 15.22
CA LEU A 174 -0.88 -4.21 14.62
C LEU A 174 -1.49 -4.52 13.24
N GLN A 175 -2.82 -4.48 13.12
CA GLN A 175 -3.52 -4.91 11.91
C GLN A 175 -3.29 -3.98 10.72
N THR A 176 -2.97 -2.71 10.96
CA THR A 176 -2.62 -1.77 9.89
C THR A 176 -1.22 -2.04 9.34
N GLN A 177 -0.34 -2.73 10.09
CA GLN A 177 1.02 -3.10 9.64
C GLN A 177 1.09 -4.46 8.95
N LEU A 178 0.20 -5.40 9.26
CA LEU A 178 0.28 -6.78 8.74
C LEU A 178 0.34 -6.87 7.20
N PRO A 179 -0.48 -6.12 6.42
CA PRO A 179 -0.34 -6.13 4.96
C PRO A 179 1.08 -5.78 4.49
N TRP A 180 1.74 -4.86 5.18
CA TRP A 180 3.06 -4.32 4.84
C TRP A 180 4.21 -5.20 5.31
N LEU A 181 3.95 -6.12 6.24
CA LEU A 181 4.90 -7.17 6.62
C LEU A 181 4.86 -8.35 5.64
N PHE A 182 3.68 -8.67 5.10
CA PHE A 182 3.52 -9.77 4.14
C PHE A 182 3.89 -9.37 2.71
N THR A 183 3.52 -8.16 2.28
CA THR A 183 3.71 -7.71 0.89
C THR A 183 5.15 -7.76 0.39
N PRO A 184 6.22 -7.44 1.16
CA PRO A 184 7.61 -7.56 0.70
C PRO A 184 7.96 -8.98 0.23
N LEU A 185 7.52 -10.00 0.96
CA LEU A 185 7.75 -11.41 0.60
C LEU A 185 7.04 -11.74 -0.72
N ILE A 186 5.78 -11.34 -0.83
CA ILE A 186 4.92 -11.60 -1.99
C ILE A 186 5.50 -10.88 -3.22
N ILE A 187 5.82 -9.59 -3.11
CA ILE A 187 6.37 -8.75 -4.20
C ILE A 187 7.65 -9.35 -4.74
N TYR A 188 8.58 -9.71 -3.85
CA TYR A 188 9.88 -10.18 -4.29
C TYR A 188 9.79 -11.58 -4.92
N TYR A 189 8.96 -12.46 -4.37
CA TYR A 189 8.70 -13.77 -4.97
C TYR A 189 8.10 -13.64 -6.37
N PHE A 190 7.07 -12.81 -6.55
CA PHE A 190 6.40 -12.64 -7.84
C PHE A 190 7.24 -11.87 -8.86
N SER A 191 8.07 -10.91 -8.43
CA SER A 191 8.98 -10.22 -9.35
C SER A 191 9.95 -11.20 -9.99
N ILE A 192 10.56 -12.10 -9.21
CA ILE A 192 11.44 -13.16 -9.73
C ILE A 192 10.69 -14.11 -10.68
N LYS A 193 9.49 -14.55 -10.28
CA LYS A 193 8.71 -15.53 -11.05
C LYS A 193 8.22 -14.98 -12.38
N ILE A 194 7.77 -13.73 -12.42
CA ILE A 194 7.25 -13.10 -13.64
C ILE A 194 8.39 -12.65 -14.55
N ASN A 195 9.50 -12.18 -13.99
CA ASN A 195 10.71 -11.84 -14.76
C ASN A 195 11.21 -13.06 -15.55
N LYS A 196 11.35 -14.22 -14.89
CA LYS A 196 11.77 -15.50 -15.54
C LYS A 196 10.87 -15.99 -16.67
N LYS A 197 9.58 -15.64 -16.65
CA LYS A 197 8.62 -16.03 -17.70
C LYS A 197 8.60 -15.07 -18.88
N SER A 198 9.25 -13.90 -18.74
CA SER A 198 9.21 -12.83 -19.73
C SER A 198 10.51 -12.68 -20.52
N GLY A 199 11.58 -13.35 -20.08
CA GLY A 199 12.82 -13.56 -20.85
C GLY A 199 12.84 -14.95 -21.44
#